data_AF-A0A261B4I9-F1
#
_entry.id   AF-A0A261B4I9-F1
#
_cell.length_a   1.000
_cell.length_b   1.000
_cell.length_c   1.000
_cell.angle_alpha   90.00
_cell.angle_beta   90.00
_cell.angle_gamma   90.00
#
_symmetry.space_group_name_H-M   'P 1'
#
loop_
_entity.id
_entity.type
_entity.pdbx_description
1 polymer ?
#
loop_
_entity_poly.entity_id
_entity_poly.type
_entity_poly.pdbx_seq_one_letter_code
_entity_poly.pdbx_strand_id
1 'polypeptide(L)'
;MTLSETKLSRDNVDETKDDAGRLQQYKNLTKHEELRRRRTECSVEIRKQKGADMMMKRRNIVDDVEEEIASESEVDEPKKQPTVRLSNDEIKSILSNNPSENDMIRCFESLRKSLSKTKNPPIDEVIQSGLLLALVQALTVQCERVQYEAAWALTNIVSGTTEQTIAAVEAGATAPLIQLAVHSSSQISEQALWAVANIAGDSAQLRDYVIKCHGVEALMMLMTRLDDLTDSHVRTIAWAFSNMCRHKNPHAPLDVLRVLAQGLVKLVQHPDRQVRQDACWAVSYLTDGPDEQIELARESGVLPHVLKFFKEAENLVAPALRTLGNVATGNDALTQSVIDLGCLQQLVPLMEKTKSSSIMKECCWLISNIIAGTQKQIQSVLEANLLPLIINILKSGDHKCQFEASWALSNLAQGGNARQIVAMMEENVNIPVENM
;
A
#
# COMPACT_ATOMS: atom_id res chain seq x y z
N MET A 1 22.05 20.56 -3.03
CA MET A 1 22.45 20.47 -4.46
C MET A 1 21.21 20.12 -5.25
N THR A 2 20.82 21.04 -6.12
CA THR A 2 19.56 21.09 -6.87
C THR A 2 19.48 20.00 -7.94
N LEU A 3 18.27 19.46 -8.13
CA LEU A 3 17.91 18.62 -9.27
C LEU A 3 17.85 19.49 -10.52
N SER A 4 18.92 19.52 -11.30
CA SER A 4 18.87 20.06 -12.65
C SER A 4 19.79 19.28 -13.59
N GLU A 5 19.21 18.95 -14.75
CA GLU A 5 19.81 18.43 -15.98
C GLU A 5 19.75 16.91 -16.20
N THR A 6 18.68 16.47 -16.87
CA THR A 6 18.84 15.47 -17.94
C THR A 6 17.94 15.87 -19.12
N LYS A 7 18.60 16.19 -20.23
CA LYS A 7 18.03 16.71 -21.47
C LYS A 7 17.14 15.66 -22.16
N LEU A 8 15.98 16.12 -22.64
CA LEU A 8 15.17 15.44 -23.64
C LEU A 8 15.92 15.42 -24.99
N SER A 9 16.44 14.25 -25.40
CA SER A 9 16.68 13.96 -26.82
C SER A 9 15.65 12.94 -27.29
N ARG A 10 14.88 13.33 -28.32
CA ARG A 10 14.03 12.44 -29.10
C ARG A 10 14.95 11.64 -30.03
N ASP A 11 15.16 10.37 -29.74
CA ASP A 11 15.77 9.44 -30.68
C ASP A 11 14.72 8.45 -31.19
N ASN A 12 14.61 8.40 -32.52
CA ASN A 12 13.84 7.43 -33.29
C ASN A 12 14.34 6.01 -32.95
N VAL A 13 13.46 5.17 -32.41
CA VAL A 13 13.78 3.77 -32.12
C VAL A 13 13.55 2.92 -33.35
N ASP A 14 14.65 2.31 -33.78
CA ASP A 14 14.80 1.24 -34.77
C ASP A 14 14.04 -0.02 -34.33
N GLU A 15 12.83 -0.23 -34.86
CA GLU A 15 11.90 -1.33 -34.52
C GLU A 15 12.41 -2.74 -34.89
N THR A 16 13.57 -2.85 -35.55
CA THR A 16 14.01 -4.13 -36.14
C THR A 16 14.97 -4.95 -35.26
N LYS A 17 15.52 -4.38 -34.19
CA LYS A 17 16.48 -5.09 -33.30
C LYS A 17 15.85 -5.74 -32.06
N ASP A 18 14.68 -5.29 -31.62
CA ASP A 18 14.00 -5.82 -30.43
C ASP A 18 13.40 -7.22 -30.69
N ASP A 19 13.03 -7.50 -31.94
CA ASP A 19 12.38 -8.76 -32.32
C ASP A 19 13.34 -9.97 -32.28
N ALA A 20 14.62 -9.78 -32.61
CA ALA A 20 15.61 -10.84 -32.57
C ALA A 20 16.03 -11.24 -31.13
N GLY A 21 16.09 -10.26 -30.22
CA GLY A 21 16.36 -10.48 -28.80
C GLY A 21 15.17 -11.13 -28.08
N ARG A 22 13.95 -10.72 -28.43
CA ARG A 22 12.71 -11.39 -28.01
C ARG A 22 12.72 -12.85 -28.49
N LEU A 23 12.95 -13.12 -29.77
CA LEU A 23 12.94 -14.47 -30.35
C LEU A 23 13.93 -15.47 -29.69
N GLN A 24 15.05 -14.98 -29.13
CA GLN A 24 16.02 -15.82 -28.43
C GLN A 24 15.60 -16.21 -27.00
N GLN A 25 14.75 -15.42 -26.31
CA GLN A 25 14.21 -15.78 -25.00
C GLN A 25 13.14 -16.87 -25.05
N TYR A 26 12.53 -17.14 -26.21
CA TYR A 26 11.46 -18.16 -26.35
C TYR A 26 11.95 -19.60 -26.33
N LYS A 27 13.27 -19.87 -26.41
CA LYS A 27 13.77 -21.22 -26.70
C LYS A 27 14.06 -22.11 -25.49
N ASN A 28 13.94 -21.64 -24.24
CA ASN A 28 14.34 -22.41 -23.06
C ASN A 28 13.40 -22.33 -21.84
N LEU A 29 12.15 -21.89 -22.00
CA LEU A 29 11.21 -21.87 -20.85
C LEU A 29 10.59 -23.25 -20.63
N THR A 30 10.55 -23.68 -19.37
CA THR A 30 9.80 -24.89 -19.00
C THR A 30 8.29 -24.64 -19.21
N LYS A 31 7.54 -25.72 -19.46
CA LYS A 31 6.08 -25.65 -19.64
C LYS A 31 5.36 -24.94 -18.48
N HIS A 32 5.88 -25.05 -17.25
CA HIS A 32 5.32 -24.41 -16.06
C HIS A 32 5.58 -22.89 -16.02
N GLU A 33 6.77 -22.45 -16.43
CA GLU A 33 7.09 -21.02 -16.56
C GLU A 33 6.25 -20.35 -17.65
N GLU A 34 5.98 -21.06 -18.75
CA GLU A 34 5.12 -20.56 -19.82
C GLU A 34 3.67 -20.36 -19.37
N LEU A 35 3.11 -21.31 -18.60
CA LEU A 35 1.75 -21.18 -18.02
C LEU A 35 1.65 -19.98 -17.08
N ARG A 36 2.62 -19.81 -16.17
CA ARG A 36 2.68 -18.65 -15.27
C ARG A 36 2.82 -17.33 -16.02
N ARG A 37 3.67 -17.29 -17.05
CA ARG A 37 3.88 -16.10 -17.89
C ARG A 37 2.58 -15.68 -18.60
N ARG A 38 1.90 -16.60 -19.28
CA ARG A 38 0.62 -16.31 -19.98
C ARG A 38 -0.43 -15.76 -19.01
N ARG A 39 -0.47 -16.30 -17.79
CA ARG A 39 -1.35 -15.80 -16.73
C ARG A 39 -0.95 -14.38 -16.33
N THR A 40 0.34 -14.08 -16.16
CA THR A 40 0.79 -12.73 -15.79
C THR A 40 0.46 -11.72 -16.88
N GLU A 41 0.66 -12.07 -18.15
CA GLU A 41 0.28 -11.23 -19.31
C GLU A 41 -1.24 -10.95 -19.33
N CYS A 42 -2.08 -11.99 -19.19
CA CYS A 42 -3.54 -11.85 -19.14
C CYS A 42 -4.02 -11.04 -17.91
N SER A 43 -3.38 -11.24 -16.75
CA SER A 43 -3.70 -10.50 -15.53
C SER A 43 -3.30 -9.02 -15.64
N VAL A 44 -2.20 -8.70 -16.33
CA VAL A 44 -1.75 -7.32 -16.56
C VAL A 44 -2.74 -6.55 -17.44
N GLU A 45 -3.29 -7.18 -18.48
CA GLU A 45 -4.32 -6.58 -19.33
C GLU A 45 -5.61 -6.25 -18.55
N ILE A 46 -6.02 -7.14 -17.63
CA ILE A 46 -7.21 -6.96 -16.79
C ILE A 46 -6.97 -5.94 -15.66
N ARG A 47 -5.79 -5.95 -15.03
CA ARG A 47 -5.42 -5.02 -13.94
C ARG A 47 -5.23 -3.58 -14.44
N LYS A 48 -4.93 -3.36 -15.72
CA LYS A 48 -4.98 -2.03 -16.34
C LYS A 48 -6.36 -1.36 -16.24
N GLN A 49 -7.42 -2.10 -15.87
CA GLN A 49 -8.80 -1.59 -15.90
C GLN A 49 -9.48 -1.31 -14.56
N LYS A 50 -8.94 -1.63 -13.37
CA LYS A 50 -9.57 -1.24 -12.08
C LYS A 50 -8.69 -1.57 -10.87
N GLY A 51 -8.02 -0.56 -10.30
CA GLY A 51 -7.44 -0.61 -8.96
C GLY A 51 -8.43 -0.05 -7.94
N ALA A 52 -8.87 -0.87 -6.99
CA ALA A 52 -9.47 -0.37 -5.75
C ALA A 52 -8.32 -0.08 -4.78
N ASP A 53 -7.72 1.09 -4.89
CA ASP A 53 -6.59 1.48 -4.04
C ASP A 53 -7.11 2.07 -2.73
N MET A 54 -6.60 1.56 -1.60
CA MET A 54 -6.63 2.36 -0.37
C MET A 54 -5.89 3.67 -0.63
N MET A 55 -6.43 4.77 -0.12
CA MET A 55 -5.88 6.11 -0.36
C MET A 55 -4.38 6.17 0.00
N MET A 56 -3.55 6.46 -1.00
CA MET A 56 -2.10 6.56 -0.87
C MET A 56 -1.68 7.79 -0.07
N LYS A 57 -2.51 8.83 -0.12
CA LYS A 57 -2.39 10.06 0.65
C LYS A 57 -3.59 10.24 1.56
N ARG A 58 -3.34 10.71 2.77
CA ARG A 58 -4.37 11.00 3.77
C ARG A 58 -4.18 12.45 4.24
N ARG A 59 -5.23 13.26 4.17
CA ARG A 59 -5.24 14.60 4.78
C ARG A 59 -5.56 14.47 6.26
N ASN A 60 -4.95 15.30 7.09
CA ASN A 60 -5.27 15.35 8.51
C ASN A 60 -6.36 16.42 8.75
N ILE A 61 -7.62 15.98 8.68
CA ILE A 61 -8.82 16.81 8.84
C ILE A 61 -9.19 16.85 10.32
N VAL A 62 -9.41 18.06 10.84
CA VAL A 62 -10.15 18.26 12.08
C VAL A 62 -11.53 18.77 11.66
N ASP A 63 -12.56 17.98 11.90
CA ASP A 63 -13.93 18.50 11.81
C ASP A 63 -14.11 19.45 13.00
N ASP A 64 -13.91 20.75 12.79
CA ASP A 64 -14.36 21.79 13.72
C ASP A 64 -15.91 21.82 13.66
N VAL A 65 -16.57 20.79 14.21
CA VAL A 65 -18.05 20.71 14.31
C VAL A 65 -18.60 21.81 15.23
N GLU A 66 -17.76 22.55 15.96
CA GLU A 66 -18.20 23.66 16.82
C GLU A 66 -18.59 24.93 16.05
N GLU A 67 -18.19 25.13 14.78
CA GLU A 67 -18.51 26.39 14.06
C GLU A 67 -19.90 26.41 13.38
N GLU A 68 -20.59 25.27 13.19
CA GLU A 68 -21.86 25.21 12.43
C GLU A 68 -23.15 25.04 13.27
N ILE A 69 -23.09 24.89 14.60
CA ILE A 69 -24.31 24.71 15.46
C ILE A 69 -24.61 25.92 16.35
N ALA A 70 -23.86 27.02 16.26
CA ALA A 70 -24.16 28.24 17.04
C ALA A 70 -25.28 29.10 16.41
N SER A 71 -26.46 28.51 16.22
CA SER A 71 -27.71 29.26 16.18
C SER A 71 -28.74 28.52 17.03
N GLU A 72 -29.19 29.19 18.10
CA GLU A 72 -30.24 28.78 19.05
C GLU A 72 -29.82 27.92 20.24
N SER A 73 -29.05 28.50 21.18
CA SER A 73 -29.33 28.33 22.62
C SER A 73 -28.56 29.36 23.44
N GLU A 74 -29.29 30.21 24.16
CA GLU A 74 -28.75 31.12 25.18
C GLU A 74 -28.32 30.30 26.40
N VAL A 75 -27.01 30.05 26.54
CA VAL A 75 -26.41 29.73 27.84
C VAL A 75 -25.04 30.38 27.95
N ASP A 76 -24.88 31.10 29.05
CA ASP A 76 -23.79 32.03 29.35
C ASP A 76 -22.52 31.24 29.78
N GLU A 77 -21.77 30.73 28.79
CA GLU A 77 -20.39 30.26 28.97
C GLU A 77 -19.38 31.32 28.49
N PRO A 78 -18.17 31.39 29.08
CA PRO A 78 -17.16 32.37 28.68
C PRO A 78 -16.78 32.14 27.21
N LYS A 79 -17.26 33.04 26.35
CA LYS A 79 -17.00 33.07 24.91
C LYS A 79 -15.50 32.90 24.63
N LYS A 80 -15.11 31.73 24.09
CA LYS A 80 -13.82 31.57 23.40
C LYS A 80 -13.74 32.69 22.36
N GLN A 81 -12.66 33.46 22.36
CA GLN A 81 -12.46 34.54 21.40
C GLN A 81 -12.56 33.98 19.97
N PRO A 82 -13.27 34.64 19.04
CA PRO A 82 -13.31 34.22 17.65
C PRO A 82 -11.89 34.26 17.09
N THR A 83 -11.36 33.13 16.66
CA THR A 83 -10.03 33.06 16.06
C THR A 83 -10.04 33.84 14.74
N VAL A 84 -9.50 35.05 14.76
CA VAL A 84 -9.33 35.89 13.56
C VAL A 84 -8.45 35.11 12.57
N ARG A 85 -9.04 34.62 11.47
CA ARG A 85 -8.31 33.98 10.38
C ARG A 85 -7.43 35.01 9.68
N LEU A 86 -6.12 34.83 9.74
CA LEU A 86 -5.15 35.69 9.08
C LEU A 86 -5.08 35.34 7.59
N SER A 87 -5.02 36.35 6.72
CA SER A 87 -4.73 36.19 5.30
C SER A 87 -3.26 35.84 5.05
N ASN A 88 -2.96 35.24 3.89
CA ASN A 88 -1.57 34.86 3.56
C ASN A 88 -0.61 36.06 3.57
N ASP A 89 -1.06 37.26 3.18
CA ASP A 89 -0.21 38.45 3.17
C ASP A 89 0.03 39.03 4.57
N GLU A 90 -0.97 38.96 5.47
CA GLU A 90 -0.77 39.28 6.88
C GLU A 90 0.23 38.32 7.53
N ILE A 91 0.11 37.02 7.23
CA ILE A 91 1.02 36.00 7.76
C ILE A 91 2.45 36.27 7.29
N LYS A 92 2.66 36.59 6.01
CA LYS A 92 4.00 36.98 5.52
C LYS A 92 4.55 38.19 6.24
N SER A 93 3.74 39.23 6.39
CA SER A 93 4.14 40.49 7.04
C SER A 93 4.57 40.24 8.49
N ILE A 94 3.81 39.43 9.23
CA ILE A 94 4.18 39.05 10.60
C ILE A 94 5.49 38.26 10.61
N LEU A 95 5.60 37.22 9.78
CA LEU A 95 6.76 36.33 9.76
C LEU A 95 8.05 37.01 9.26
N SER A 96 7.95 38.07 8.45
CA SER A 96 9.10 38.84 7.98
C SER A 96 9.66 39.83 9.01
N ASN A 97 8.89 40.15 10.05
CA ASN A 97 9.18 41.24 10.99
C ASN A 97 9.70 40.72 12.34
N ASN A 98 10.72 39.86 12.31
CA ASN A 98 11.33 39.25 13.50
C ASN A 98 10.27 38.65 14.46
N PRO A 99 9.51 37.65 14.01
CA PRO A 99 8.34 37.15 14.72
C PRO A 99 8.74 36.51 16.06
N SER A 100 7.92 36.73 17.10
CA SER A 100 8.04 35.94 18.33
C SER A 100 7.55 34.50 18.11
N GLU A 101 7.83 33.60 19.06
CA GLU A 101 7.29 32.23 19.00
C GLU A 101 5.77 32.22 18.97
N ASN A 102 5.11 33.10 19.72
CA ASN A 102 3.65 33.21 19.71
C ASN A 102 3.11 33.69 18.37
N ASP A 103 3.84 34.60 17.69
CA ASP A 103 3.47 35.05 16.34
C ASP A 103 3.57 33.89 15.35
N MET A 104 4.67 33.12 15.41
CA MET A 104 4.85 31.93 14.58
C MET A 104 3.75 30.91 14.80
N ILE A 105 3.43 30.58 16.06
CA ILE A 105 2.34 29.64 16.40
C ILE A 105 1.02 30.12 15.81
N ARG A 106 0.66 31.39 16.03
CA ARG A 106 -0.60 31.96 15.52
C ARG A 106 -0.67 31.91 13.99
N CYS A 107 0.43 32.26 13.32
CA CYS A 107 0.54 32.22 11.87
C CYS A 107 0.39 30.81 11.30
N PHE A 108 1.16 29.85 11.82
CA PHE A 108 1.15 28.47 11.31
C PHE A 108 -0.12 27.71 11.67
N GLU A 109 -0.72 27.99 12.84
CA GLU A 109 -2.05 27.47 13.18
C GLU A 109 -3.13 28.01 12.22
N SER A 110 -3.09 29.30 11.89
CA SER A 110 -4.01 29.90 10.91
C SER A 110 -3.86 29.24 9.53
N LEU A 111 -2.62 29.02 9.07
CA LEU A 111 -2.35 28.28 7.83
C LEU A 111 -2.89 26.85 7.89
N ARG A 112 -2.56 26.11 8.94
CA ARG A 112 -3.02 24.73 9.15
C ARG A 112 -4.53 24.63 9.09
N LYS A 113 -5.26 25.48 9.83
CA LYS A 113 -6.74 25.50 9.83
C LYS A 113 -7.29 25.78 8.43
N SER A 114 -6.72 26.74 7.72
CA SER A 114 -7.12 27.04 6.33
C SER A 114 -6.93 25.82 5.40
N LEU A 115 -5.84 25.09 5.57
CA LEU A 115 -5.48 23.91 4.76
C LEU A 115 -6.21 22.62 5.16
N SER A 116 -6.82 22.56 6.34
CA SER A 116 -7.51 21.35 6.86
C SER A 116 -8.91 21.14 6.26
N LYS A 117 -9.39 22.08 5.44
CA LYS A 117 -10.72 22.02 4.81
C LYS A 117 -10.88 20.77 3.94
N THR A 118 -12.05 20.14 4.04
CA THR A 118 -12.41 18.94 3.27
C THR A 118 -12.56 19.23 1.78
N LYS A 119 -13.15 20.39 1.43
CA LYS A 119 -13.36 20.82 0.04
C LYS A 119 -12.44 21.99 -0.32
N ASN A 120 -11.71 21.84 -1.43
CA ASN A 120 -10.88 22.86 -2.06
C ASN A 120 -10.00 23.68 -1.08
N PRO A 121 -9.09 23.03 -0.32
CA PRO A 121 -8.14 23.77 0.50
C PRO A 121 -7.25 24.66 -0.39
N PRO A 122 -6.90 25.89 0.05
CA PRO A 122 -6.16 26.86 -0.76
C PRO A 122 -4.66 26.55 -0.80
N ILE A 123 -4.29 25.31 -1.17
CA ILE A 123 -2.89 24.83 -1.16
C ILE A 123 -2.05 25.64 -2.15
N ASP A 124 -2.54 25.85 -3.38
CA ASP A 124 -1.81 26.59 -4.41
C ASP A 124 -1.61 28.05 -4.02
N GLU A 125 -2.58 28.67 -3.34
CA GLU A 125 -2.46 30.04 -2.84
C GLU A 125 -1.35 30.14 -1.79
N VAL A 126 -1.28 29.17 -0.87
CA VAL A 126 -0.20 29.12 0.14
C VAL A 126 1.17 28.94 -0.54
N ILE A 127 1.28 28.07 -1.55
CA ILE A 127 2.52 27.86 -2.30
C ILE A 127 2.94 29.13 -3.04
N GLN A 128 2.03 29.73 -3.83
CA GLN A 128 2.29 30.96 -4.60
C GLN A 128 2.64 32.15 -3.71
N SER A 129 2.14 32.15 -2.47
CA SER A 129 2.45 33.18 -1.49
C SER A 129 3.90 33.10 -0.97
N GLY A 130 4.62 31.99 -1.19
CA GLY A 130 5.99 31.79 -0.70
C GLY A 130 6.09 31.36 0.76
N LEU A 131 4.96 31.12 1.44
CA LEU A 131 4.90 30.69 2.84
C LEU A 131 5.43 29.28 3.08
N LEU A 132 5.64 28.50 2.01
CA LEU A 132 6.20 27.17 2.09
C LEU A 132 7.62 27.13 2.69
N LEU A 133 8.48 28.08 2.33
CA LEU A 133 9.82 28.17 2.91
C LEU A 133 9.77 28.50 4.40
N ALA A 134 8.84 29.36 4.82
CA ALA A 134 8.66 29.69 6.23
C ALA A 134 8.20 28.46 7.04
N LEU A 135 7.29 27.64 6.48
CA LEU A 135 6.88 26.37 7.08
C LEU A 135 8.05 25.40 7.23
N VAL A 136 8.91 25.27 6.22
CA VAL A 136 10.09 24.39 6.28
C VAL A 136 11.08 24.87 7.34
N GLN A 137 11.35 26.18 7.41
CA GLN A 137 12.23 26.76 8.43
C GLN A 137 11.67 26.55 9.84
N ALA A 138 10.36 26.66 10.01
CA ALA A 138 9.67 26.47 11.29
C ALA A 138 9.87 25.07 11.90
N LEU A 139 10.10 24.03 11.08
CA LEU A 139 10.40 22.68 11.57
C LEU A 139 11.70 22.62 12.39
N THR A 140 12.61 23.57 12.21
CA THR A 140 13.91 23.62 12.91
C THR A 140 13.93 24.52 14.14
N VAL A 141 12.84 25.25 14.40
CA VAL A 141 12.69 26.12 15.57
C VAL A 141 12.59 25.27 16.84
N GLN A 142 13.26 25.69 17.92
CA GLN A 142 13.32 24.95 19.20
C GLN A 142 12.01 25.02 20.03
N CYS A 143 10.89 25.32 19.39
CA CYS A 143 9.58 25.41 20.02
C CYS A 143 8.69 24.30 19.47
N GLU A 144 8.37 23.31 20.32
CA GLU A 144 7.57 22.13 19.96
C GLU A 144 6.23 22.51 19.31
N ARG A 145 5.59 23.59 19.79
CA ARG A 145 4.31 24.03 19.24
C ARG A 145 4.45 24.60 17.82
N VAL A 146 5.53 25.35 17.55
CA VAL A 146 5.83 25.85 16.20
C VAL A 146 6.07 24.69 15.25
N GLN A 147 6.89 23.71 15.66
CA GLN A 147 7.19 22.51 14.87
C GLN A 147 5.92 21.71 14.57
N TYR A 148 5.05 21.53 15.57
CA TYR A 148 3.80 20.79 15.42
C TYR A 148 2.85 21.44 14.41
N GLU A 149 2.58 22.74 14.53
CA GLU A 149 1.71 23.47 13.59
C GLU A 149 2.28 23.49 12.18
N ALA A 150 3.60 23.70 12.05
CA ALA A 150 4.27 23.69 10.76
C ALA A 150 4.26 22.30 10.09
N ALA A 151 4.54 21.24 10.86
CA ALA A 151 4.48 19.86 10.36
C ALA A 151 3.06 19.51 9.89
N TRP A 152 2.02 19.90 10.64
CA TRP A 152 0.64 19.65 10.25
C TRP A 152 0.22 20.42 9.00
N ALA A 153 0.56 21.71 8.91
CA ALA A 153 0.31 22.49 7.69
C ALA A 153 0.99 21.84 6.48
N LEU A 154 2.24 21.40 6.61
CA LEU A 154 2.95 20.67 5.55
C LEU A 154 2.29 19.33 5.22
N THR A 155 1.83 18.55 6.20
CA THR A 155 1.06 17.31 5.97
C THR A 155 -0.14 17.55 5.08
N ASN A 156 -0.87 18.65 5.30
CA ASN A 156 -2.03 19.00 4.49
C ASN A 156 -1.64 19.42 3.06
N ILE A 157 -0.51 20.12 2.89
CA ILE A 157 0.04 20.46 1.57
C ILE A 157 0.42 19.19 0.80
N VAL A 158 1.22 18.30 1.40
CA VAL A 158 1.68 17.06 0.74
C VAL A 158 0.57 16.01 0.56
N SER A 159 -0.57 16.18 1.21
CA SER A 159 -1.78 15.38 0.96
C SER A 159 -2.50 15.75 -0.35
N GLY A 160 -2.09 16.84 -0.99
CA GLY A 160 -2.67 17.37 -2.22
C GLY A 160 -2.19 16.67 -3.50
N THR A 161 -2.13 17.41 -4.61
CA THR A 161 -1.67 16.89 -5.90
C THR A 161 -0.17 16.55 -5.88
N THR A 162 0.29 15.86 -6.93
CA THR A 162 1.71 15.55 -7.10
C THR A 162 2.54 16.83 -7.21
N GLU A 163 2.06 17.86 -7.93
CA GLU A 163 2.75 19.15 -8.06
C GLU A 163 2.90 19.86 -6.71
N GLN A 164 1.85 19.84 -5.87
CA GLN A 164 1.86 20.43 -4.53
C GLN A 164 2.84 19.71 -3.60
N THR A 165 2.96 18.38 -3.75
CA THR A 165 3.89 17.57 -2.98
C THR A 165 5.33 17.81 -3.43
N ILE A 166 5.56 17.86 -4.74
CA ILE A 166 6.87 18.22 -5.32
C ILE A 166 7.30 19.61 -4.85
N ALA A 167 6.41 20.60 -4.85
CA ALA A 167 6.73 21.94 -4.36
C ALA A 167 7.25 21.93 -2.91
N ALA A 168 6.61 21.17 -2.01
CA ALA A 168 7.07 21.01 -0.63
C ALA A 168 8.43 20.31 -0.52
N VAL A 169 8.66 19.29 -1.36
CA VAL A 169 9.93 18.56 -1.43
C VAL A 169 11.06 19.45 -1.95
N GLU A 170 10.82 20.22 -3.01
CA GLU A 170 11.76 21.19 -3.59
C GLU A 170 12.08 22.35 -2.63
N ALA A 171 11.11 22.75 -1.80
CA ALA A 171 11.32 23.70 -0.71
C ALA A 171 12.16 23.14 0.46
N GLY A 172 12.50 21.85 0.45
CA GLY A 172 13.38 21.21 1.43
C GLY A 172 12.67 20.59 2.63
N ALA A 173 11.36 20.33 2.57
CA ALA A 173 10.59 19.83 3.71
C ALA A 173 11.00 18.42 4.18
N THR A 174 11.47 17.56 3.28
CA THR A 174 11.60 16.11 3.54
C THR A 174 12.56 15.77 4.69
N ALA A 175 13.78 16.31 4.69
CA ALA A 175 14.78 15.94 5.70
C ALA A 175 14.42 16.43 7.11
N PRO A 176 13.97 17.68 7.34
CA PRO A 176 13.46 18.11 8.64
C PRO A 176 12.24 17.32 9.11
N LEU A 177 11.32 16.94 8.22
CA LEU A 177 10.18 16.09 8.58
C LEU A 177 10.64 14.69 9.03
N ILE A 178 11.62 14.08 8.36
CA ILE A 178 12.18 12.79 8.78
C ILE A 178 12.89 12.90 10.14
N GLN A 179 13.61 14.00 10.39
CA GLN A 179 14.23 14.25 11.70
C GLN A 179 13.18 14.37 12.81
N LEU A 180 12.09 15.10 12.56
CA LEU A 180 10.99 15.24 13.51
C LEU A 180 10.18 13.95 13.67
N ALA A 181 10.15 13.07 12.67
CA ALA A 181 9.44 11.80 12.76
C ALA A 181 9.97 10.89 13.89
N VAL A 182 11.19 11.12 14.39
CA VAL A 182 11.76 10.41 15.55
C VAL A 182 11.89 11.28 16.80
N HIS A 183 11.17 12.40 16.85
CA HIS A 183 11.17 13.32 17.98
C HIS A 183 10.69 12.65 19.29
N SER A 184 11.15 13.15 20.43
CA SER A 184 10.76 12.62 21.76
C SER A 184 9.27 12.81 22.05
N SER A 185 8.70 13.94 21.62
CA SER A 185 7.24 14.20 21.66
C SER A 185 6.52 13.35 20.62
N SER A 186 5.67 12.43 21.09
CA SER A 186 4.89 11.52 20.23
C SER A 186 3.97 12.28 19.27
N GLN A 187 3.44 13.44 19.65
CA GLN A 187 2.55 14.22 18.79
C GLN A 187 3.30 14.79 17.58
N ILE A 188 4.50 15.33 17.78
CA ILE A 188 5.36 15.83 16.69
C ILE A 188 5.83 14.67 15.81
N SER A 189 6.27 13.59 16.44
CA SER A 189 6.74 12.38 15.76
C SER A 189 5.67 11.79 14.85
N GLU A 190 4.45 11.60 15.35
CA GLU A 190 3.33 11.08 14.56
C GLU A 190 2.93 12.05 13.43
N GLN A 191 2.83 13.36 13.71
CA GLN A 191 2.44 14.35 12.71
C GLN A 191 3.47 14.48 11.58
N ALA A 192 4.76 14.49 11.92
CA ALA A 192 5.84 14.54 10.95
C ALA A 192 5.91 13.25 10.12
N LEU A 193 5.75 12.08 10.75
CA LEU A 193 5.70 10.81 10.05
C LEU A 193 4.51 10.74 9.08
N TRP A 194 3.36 11.32 9.43
CA TRP A 194 2.22 11.41 8.51
C TRP A 194 2.60 12.20 7.25
N ALA A 195 3.29 13.34 7.38
CA ALA A 195 3.79 14.08 6.23
C ALA A 195 4.75 13.24 5.37
N VAL A 196 5.71 12.55 6.01
CA VAL A 196 6.67 11.66 5.32
C VAL A 196 5.95 10.54 4.56
N ALA A 197 4.92 9.93 5.17
CA ALA A 197 4.13 8.88 4.56
C ALA A 197 3.33 9.39 3.35
N ASN A 198 2.78 10.61 3.40
CA ASN A 198 2.14 11.26 2.24
C ASN A 198 3.14 11.47 1.08
N ILE A 199 4.36 11.94 1.38
CA ILE A 199 5.42 12.14 0.37
C ILE A 199 5.80 10.79 -0.26
N ALA A 200 6.07 9.77 0.57
CA ALA A 200 6.43 8.44 0.09
C ALA A 200 5.29 7.75 -0.69
N GLY A 201 4.05 8.07 -0.38
CA GLY A 201 2.86 7.52 -1.03
C GLY A 201 2.51 8.17 -2.37
N ASP A 202 3.12 9.29 -2.73
CA ASP A 202 2.79 10.03 -3.96
C ASP A 202 3.26 9.30 -5.22
N SER A 203 4.55 8.98 -5.27
CA SER A 203 5.18 8.39 -6.44
C SER A 203 6.42 7.59 -6.06
N ALA A 204 6.87 6.74 -6.98
CA ALA A 204 8.11 5.97 -6.83
C ALA A 204 9.32 6.91 -6.62
N GLN A 205 9.37 8.02 -7.35
CA GLN A 205 10.45 9.01 -7.27
C GLN A 205 10.50 9.68 -5.90
N LEU A 206 9.35 10.06 -5.35
CA LEU A 206 9.28 10.73 -4.04
C LEU A 206 9.53 9.75 -2.89
N ARG A 207 9.08 8.49 -3.01
CA ARG A 207 9.50 7.42 -2.09
C ARG A 207 11.01 7.24 -2.09
N ASP A 208 11.64 7.14 -3.26
CA ASP A 208 13.08 6.92 -3.36
C ASP A 208 13.87 8.14 -2.81
N TYR A 209 13.30 9.33 -2.92
CA TYR A 209 13.82 10.51 -2.25
C TYR A 209 13.71 10.44 -0.72
N VAL A 210 12.58 9.97 -0.17
CA VAL A 210 12.43 9.70 1.27
C VAL A 210 13.45 8.67 1.76
N ILE A 211 13.69 7.61 0.99
CA ILE A 211 14.74 6.61 1.27
C ILE A 211 16.12 7.31 1.32
N LYS A 212 16.45 8.11 0.30
CA LYS A 212 17.72 8.86 0.24
C LYS A 212 17.91 9.83 1.40
N CYS A 213 16.81 10.35 1.97
CA CYS A 213 16.82 11.22 3.14
C CYS A 213 16.78 10.46 4.48
N HIS A 214 17.13 9.17 4.50
CA HIS A 214 17.16 8.31 5.70
C HIS A 214 15.80 8.00 6.33
N GLY A 215 14.73 7.98 5.52
CA GLY A 215 13.38 7.67 5.99
C GLY A 215 13.22 6.24 6.49
N VAL A 216 13.99 5.28 5.96
CA VAL A 216 13.95 3.87 6.40
C VAL A 216 14.54 3.74 7.80
N GLU A 217 15.65 4.41 8.06
CA GLU A 217 16.33 4.45 9.35
C GLU A 217 15.43 5.08 10.42
N ALA A 218 14.72 6.16 10.07
CA ALA A 218 13.71 6.76 10.95
C ALA A 218 12.58 5.78 11.29
N LEU A 219 12.04 5.06 10.31
CA LEU A 219 11.04 4.02 10.55
C LEU A 219 11.57 2.92 11.48
N MET A 220 12.81 2.46 11.27
CA MET A 220 13.40 1.42 12.12
C MET A 220 13.64 1.90 13.55
N MET A 221 14.03 3.17 13.75
CA MET A 221 14.11 3.78 15.09
C MET A 221 12.74 3.83 15.80
N LEU A 222 11.65 4.07 15.06
CA LEU A 222 10.30 3.99 15.64
C LEU A 222 9.92 2.54 15.98
N MET A 223 10.31 1.57 15.15
CA MET A 223 10.07 0.15 15.40
C MET A 223 10.74 -0.36 16.69
N THR A 224 11.89 0.18 17.09
CA THR A 224 12.57 -0.23 18.34
C THR A 224 11.79 0.16 19.60
N ARG A 225 10.88 1.12 19.50
CA ARG A 225 10.07 1.63 20.61
C ARG A 225 8.57 1.47 20.40
N LEU A 226 8.19 0.57 19.48
CA LEU A 226 6.79 0.35 19.08
C LEU A 226 5.85 0.11 20.28
N ASP A 227 6.34 -0.58 21.30
CA ASP A 227 5.55 -0.98 22.48
C ASP A 227 5.29 0.20 23.43
N ASP A 228 6.00 1.31 23.29
CA ASP A 228 5.80 2.56 24.04
C ASP A 228 4.87 3.55 23.31
N LEU A 229 4.52 3.26 22.04
CA LEU A 229 3.74 4.16 21.19
C LEU A 229 2.25 3.90 21.34
N THR A 230 1.44 4.93 21.08
CA THR A 230 -0.02 4.78 21.01
C THR A 230 -0.43 4.01 19.76
N ASP A 231 -1.58 3.34 19.80
CA ASP A 231 -2.13 2.65 18.62
C ASP A 231 -2.27 3.59 17.41
N SER A 232 -2.62 4.87 17.63
CA SER A 232 -2.70 5.88 16.56
C SER A 232 -1.36 6.05 15.84
N HIS A 233 -0.30 6.21 16.61
CA HIS A 233 1.04 6.37 16.06
C HIS A 233 1.50 5.08 15.35
N VAL A 234 1.23 3.91 15.91
CA VAL A 234 1.54 2.63 15.26
C VAL A 234 0.76 2.44 13.95
N ARG A 235 -0.49 2.91 13.87
CA ARG A 235 -1.24 2.93 12.59
C ARG A 235 -0.55 3.80 11.55
N THR A 236 -0.04 4.97 11.94
CA THR A 236 0.73 5.85 11.05
C THR A 236 2.03 5.16 10.59
N ILE A 237 2.72 4.43 11.46
CA ILE A 237 3.90 3.62 11.10
C ILE A 237 3.52 2.53 10.08
N ALA A 238 2.47 1.76 10.34
CA ALA A 238 2.04 0.69 9.43
C ALA A 238 1.64 1.23 8.05
N TRP A 239 0.97 2.39 8.02
CA TRP A 239 0.64 3.06 6.77
C TRP A 239 1.88 3.59 6.04
N ALA A 240 2.87 4.13 6.75
CA ALA A 240 4.16 4.52 6.17
C ALA A 240 4.89 3.31 5.54
N PHE A 241 4.95 2.17 6.24
CA PHE A 241 5.47 0.92 5.68
C PHE A 241 4.74 0.49 4.40
N SER A 242 3.41 0.62 4.38
CA SER A 242 2.57 0.34 3.21
C SER A 242 2.96 1.22 2.01
N ASN A 243 3.11 2.53 2.21
CA ASN A 243 3.49 3.46 1.16
C ASN A 243 4.92 3.23 0.65
N MET A 244 5.86 2.85 1.53
CA MET A 244 7.22 2.50 1.14
C MET A 244 7.29 1.26 0.24
N CYS A 245 6.35 0.31 0.38
CA CYS A 245 6.33 -0.92 -0.41
C CYS A 245 5.52 -0.80 -1.73
N ARG A 246 4.66 0.22 -1.87
CA ARG A 246 3.56 0.22 -2.85
C ARG A 246 3.93 0.31 -4.33
N HIS A 247 4.82 1.24 -4.73
CA HIS A 247 5.06 1.48 -6.15
C HIS A 247 5.99 0.44 -6.77
N LYS A 248 5.60 -0.08 -7.94
CA LYS A 248 6.31 -1.14 -8.67
C LYS A 248 7.18 -0.70 -9.85
N ASN A 249 7.06 0.56 -10.27
CA ASN A 249 7.78 1.10 -11.43
C ASN A 249 8.51 2.41 -11.08
N PRO A 250 9.75 2.34 -10.57
CA PRO A 250 10.43 1.13 -10.08
C PRO A 250 9.94 0.69 -8.69
N HIS A 251 10.23 -0.57 -8.33
CA HIS A 251 10.19 -1.04 -6.95
C HIS A 251 11.21 -0.32 -6.08
N ALA A 252 10.99 -0.29 -4.76
CA ALA A 252 12.03 0.12 -3.83
C ALA A 252 13.23 -0.85 -3.91
N PRO A 253 14.46 -0.39 -3.61
CA PRO A 253 15.65 -1.25 -3.60
C PRO A 253 15.47 -2.50 -2.71
N LEU A 254 16.04 -3.64 -3.14
CA LEU A 254 15.86 -4.93 -2.45
C LEU A 254 16.41 -4.94 -1.01
N ASP A 255 17.50 -4.21 -0.75
CA ASP A 255 18.06 -4.01 0.58
C ASP A 255 17.10 -3.24 1.50
N VAL A 256 16.42 -2.22 0.97
CA VAL A 256 15.35 -1.50 1.69
C VAL A 256 14.18 -2.44 1.96
N LEU A 257 13.70 -3.17 0.96
CA LEU A 257 12.58 -4.11 1.12
C LEU A 257 12.91 -5.22 2.13
N ARG A 258 14.16 -5.67 2.22
CA ARG A 258 14.62 -6.64 3.22
C ARG A 258 14.47 -6.12 4.64
N VAL A 259 14.84 -4.86 4.88
CA VAL A 259 14.68 -4.21 6.19
C VAL A 259 13.20 -4.03 6.52
N LEU A 260 12.40 -3.57 5.55
CA LEU A 260 10.95 -3.40 5.74
C LEU A 260 10.25 -4.73 6.03
N ALA A 261 10.64 -5.81 5.34
CA ALA A 261 10.09 -7.15 5.56
C ALA A 261 10.25 -7.63 7.01
N GLN A 262 11.38 -7.33 7.66
CA GLN A 262 11.61 -7.65 9.07
C GLN A 262 10.67 -6.86 9.99
N GLY A 263 10.50 -5.56 9.73
CA GLY A 263 9.57 -4.72 10.49
C GLY A 263 8.11 -5.17 10.35
N LEU A 264 7.71 -5.60 9.15
CA LEU A 264 6.35 -6.08 8.87
C LEU A 264 5.95 -7.29 9.70
N VAL A 265 6.90 -8.16 10.08
CA VAL A 265 6.62 -9.31 10.97
C VAL A 265 6.06 -8.85 12.32
N LYS A 266 6.57 -7.75 12.90
CA LYS A 266 6.06 -7.20 14.16
C LYS A 266 4.68 -6.56 13.94
N LEU A 267 4.51 -5.79 12.86
CA LEU A 267 3.27 -5.06 12.58
C LEU A 267 2.07 -5.98 12.28
N VAL A 268 2.26 -7.07 11.52
CA VAL A 268 1.17 -8.03 11.26
C VAL A 268 0.70 -8.78 12.51
N GLN A 269 1.47 -8.75 13.59
CA GLN A 269 1.12 -9.37 14.87
C GLN A 269 0.55 -8.37 15.89
N HIS A 270 0.45 -7.09 15.53
CA HIS A 270 -0.02 -6.06 16.44
C HIS A 270 -1.49 -6.28 16.86
N PRO A 271 -1.89 -5.99 18.11
CA PRO A 271 -3.27 -6.18 18.58
C PRO A 271 -4.29 -5.29 17.86
N ASP A 272 -3.88 -4.10 17.43
CA ASP A 272 -4.75 -3.19 16.65
C ASP A 272 -5.02 -3.72 15.24
N ARG A 273 -6.31 -3.80 14.87
CA ARG A 273 -6.76 -4.34 13.58
C ARG A 273 -6.36 -3.46 12.38
N GLN A 274 -6.35 -2.14 12.54
CA GLN A 274 -5.99 -1.22 11.46
C GLN A 274 -4.49 -1.33 11.16
N VAL A 275 -3.65 -1.46 12.19
CA VAL A 275 -2.22 -1.75 12.05
C VAL A 275 -2.01 -3.03 11.23
N ARG A 276 -2.68 -4.13 11.61
CA ARG A 276 -2.58 -5.40 10.85
C ARG A 276 -3.06 -5.25 9.41
N GLN A 277 -4.09 -4.46 9.16
CA GLN A 277 -4.61 -4.22 7.81
C GLN A 277 -3.60 -3.50 6.93
N ASP A 278 -3.08 -2.34 7.38
CA ASP A 278 -2.10 -1.57 6.62
C ASP A 278 -0.79 -2.38 6.43
N ALA A 279 -0.37 -3.13 7.45
CA ALA A 279 0.78 -4.04 7.36
C ALA A 279 0.55 -5.19 6.36
N CYS A 280 -0.62 -5.81 6.35
CA CYS A 280 -0.94 -6.88 5.39
C CYS A 280 -0.94 -6.35 3.94
N TRP A 281 -1.45 -5.14 3.71
CA TRP A 281 -1.32 -4.48 2.41
C TRP A 281 0.14 -4.23 2.04
N ALA A 282 0.97 -3.79 2.98
CA ALA A 282 2.41 -3.62 2.75
C ALA A 282 3.08 -4.94 2.33
N VAL A 283 2.75 -6.07 3.00
CA VAL A 283 3.25 -7.39 2.59
C VAL A 283 2.74 -7.77 1.18
N SER A 284 1.49 -7.43 0.85
CA SER A 284 0.97 -7.70 -0.49
C SER A 284 1.72 -6.95 -1.60
N TYR A 285 2.20 -5.73 -1.31
CA TYR A 285 3.05 -4.97 -2.24
C TYR A 285 4.48 -5.52 -2.28
N LEU A 286 5.01 -5.93 -1.12
CA LEU A 286 6.29 -6.63 -1.02
C LEU A 286 6.32 -7.91 -1.86
N THR A 287 5.19 -8.62 -2.02
CA THR A 287 5.13 -9.84 -2.84
C THR A 287 4.70 -9.61 -4.30
N ASP A 288 4.30 -8.40 -4.71
CA ASP A 288 3.94 -8.08 -6.11
C ASP A 288 5.18 -7.71 -6.94
N GLY A 289 6.17 -8.61 -7.04
CA GLY A 289 7.45 -8.34 -7.68
C GLY A 289 8.14 -9.59 -8.23
N PRO A 290 9.40 -9.49 -8.67
CA PRO A 290 10.18 -10.65 -9.12
C PRO A 290 10.47 -11.61 -7.96
N ASP A 291 10.89 -12.84 -8.29
CA ASP A 291 11.14 -13.91 -7.32
C ASP A 291 12.05 -13.47 -6.17
N GLU A 292 13.14 -12.73 -6.44
CA GLU A 292 14.06 -12.25 -5.41
C GLU A 292 13.38 -11.35 -4.37
N GLN A 293 12.36 -10.60 -4.79
CA GLN A 293 11.57 -9.76 -3.91
C GLN A 293 10.57 -10.58 -3.08
N ILE A 294 9.91 -11.56 -3.71
CA ILE A 294 8.97 -12.48 -3.05
C ILE A 294 9.71 -13.29 -1.98
N GLU A 295 10.94 -13.73 -2.27
CA GLU A 295 11.81 -14.46 -1.35
C GLU A 295 12.05 -13.68 -0.04
N LEU A 296 12.15 -12.34 -0.08
CA LEU A 296 12.29 -11.53 1.14
C LEU A 296 11.11 -11.70 2.10
N ALA A 297 9.88 -11.84 1.59
CA ALA A 297 8.70 -12.10 2.41
C ALA A 297 8.71 -13.54 2.97
N ARG A 298 9.21 -14.51 2.20
CA ARG A 298 9.36 -15.89 2.67
C ARG A 298 10.40 -15.99 3.78
N GLU A 299 11.58 -15.40 3.56
CA GLU A 299 12.72 -15.43 4.49
C GLU A 299 12.47 -14.65 5.78
N SER A 300 11.67 -13.59 5.73
CA SER A 300 11.30 -12.83 6.95
C SER A 300 10.41 -13.62 7.90
N GLY A 301 9.74 -14.67 7.42
CA GLY A 301 8.78 -15.44 8.20
C GLY A 301 7.43 -14.74 8.40
N VAL A 302 7.09 -13.76 7.56
CA VAL A 302 5.80 -13.03 7.67
C VAL A 302 4.59 -13.86 7.21
N LEU A 303 4.78 -14.78 6.25
CA LEU A 303 3.69 -15.51 5.59
C LEU A 303 2.80 -16.36 6.53
N PRO A 304 3.31 -17.09 7.54
CA PRO A 304 2.47 -17.79 8.52
C PRO A 304 1.50 -16.86 9.26
N HIS A 305 1.89 -15.61 9.53
CA HIS A 305 1.03 -14.63 10.19
C HIS A 305 -0.05 -14.13 9.24
N VAL A 306 0.29 -13.88 7.97
CA VAL A 306 -0.66 -13.51 6.93
C VAL A 306 -1.72 -14.59 6.73
N LEU A 307 -1.35 -15.88 6.76
CA LEU A 307 -2.30 -16.98 6.61
C LEU A 307 -3.37 -16.98 7.73
N LYS A 308 -3.03 -16.56 8.95
CA LYS A 308 -4.00 -16.50 10.07
C LYS A 308 -5.16 -15.53 9.78
N PHE A 309 -4.95 -14.53 8.93
CA PHE A 309 -5.98 -13.56 8.56
C PHE A 309 -7.13 -14.14 7.76
N PHE A 310 -7.01 -15.35 7.19
CA PHE A 310 -8.15 -16.03 6.54
C PHE A 310 -9.31 -16.30 7.50
N LYS A 311 -9.05 -16.30 8.82
CA LYS A 311 -10.06 -16.50 9.87
C LYS A 311 -10.57 -15.20 10.46
N GLU A 312 -10.02 -14.06 10.05
CA GLU A 312 -10.40 -12.73 10.53
C GLU A 312 -11.49 -12.11 9.63
N ALA A 313 -11.72 -10.82 9.80
CA ALA A 313 -12.70 -10.07 9.02
C ALA A 313 -12.25 -9.84 7.57
N GLU A 314 -13.22 -9.62 6.68
CA GLU A 314 -13.01 -9.53 5.22
C GLU A 314 -11.92 -8.52 4.78
N ASN A 315 -11.79 -7.39 5.48
CA ASN A 315 -10.78 -6.36 5.19
C ASN A 315 -9.32 -6.83 5.41
N LEU A 316 -9.11 -7.90 6.19
CA LEU A 316 -7.82 -8.56 6.37
C LEU A 316 -7.65 -9.75 5.43
N VAL A 317 -8.74 -10.44 5.10
CA VAL A 317 -8.74 -11.60 4.19
C VAL A 317 -8.28 -11.19 2.79
N ALA A 318 -8.78 -10.08 2.25
CA ALA A 318 -8.45 -9.63 0.90
C ALA A 318 -6.93 -9.39 0.68
N PRO A 319 -6.23 -8.57 1.49
CA PRO A 319 -4.78 -8.41 1.34
C PRO A 319 -4.00 -9.69 1.67
N ALA A 320 -4.51 -10.57 2.53
CA ALA A 320 -3.88 -11.85 2.82
C ALA A 320 -3.93 -12.82 1.62
N LEU A 321 -5.08 -12.95 0.98
CA LEU A 321 -5.23 -13.71 -0.27
C LEU A 321 -4.36 -13.14 -1.37
N ARG A 322 -4.32 -11.80 -1.49
CA ARG A 322 -3.45 -11.14 -2.47
C ARG A 322 -1.99 -11.49 -2.21
N THR A 323 -1.54 -11.41 -0.96
CA THR A 323 -0.17 -11.72 -0.57
C THR A 323 0.22 -13.14 -0.95
N LEU A 324 -0.56 -14.14 -0.55
CA LEU A 324 -0.25 -15.55 -0.82
C LEU A 324 -0.39 -15.89 -2.30
N GLY A 325 -1.38 -15.28 -2.98
CA GLY A 325 -1.55 -15.47 -4.41
C GLY A 325 -0.42 -14.84 -5.23
N ASN A 326 0.14 -13.72 -4.78
CA ASN A 326 1.36 -13.13 -5.32
C ASN A 326 2.58 -14.05 -5.10
N VAL A 327 2.75 -14.65 -3.92
CA VAL A 327 3.83 -15.63 -3.67
C VAL A 327 3.72 -16.83 -4.63
N ALA A 328 2.50 -17.34 -4.85
CA ALA A 328 2.25 -18.44 -5.78
C ALA A 328 2.47 -18.09 -7.26
N THR A 329 2.75 -16.82 -7.60
CA THR A 329 3.13 -16.42 -8.98
C THR A 329 4.60 -16.64 -9.28
N GLY A 330 5.44 -16.75 -8.24
CA GLY A 330 6.86 -16.99 -8.41
C GLY A 330 7.16 -18.42 -8.84
N ASN A 331 8.44 -18.82 -8.74
CA ASN A 331 8.87 -20.18 -9.05
C ASN A 331 8.20 -21.28 -8.21
N ASP A 332 8.47 -22.54 -8.56
CA ASP A 332 7.85 -23.70 -7.91
C ASP A 332 8.21 -23.82 -6.43
N ALA A 333 9.38 -23.36 -5.98
CA ALA A 333 9.76 -23.39 -4.57
C ALA A 333 8.94 -22.37 -3.75
N LEU A 334 8.73 -21.17 -4.28
CA LEU A 334 7.83 -20.17 -3.69
C LEU A 334 6.39 -20.67 -3.60
N THR A 335 5.87 -21.26 -4.68
CA THR A 335 4.54 -21.90 -4.67
C THR A 335 4.46 -23.02 -3.65
N GLN A 336 5.50 -23.87 -3.55
CA GLN A 336 5.54 -24.95 -2.57
C GLN A 336 5.51 -24.40 -1.15
N SER A 337 6.18 -23.27 -0.87
CA SER A 337 6.14 -22.65 0.45
C SER A 337 4.72 -22.25 0.88
N VAL A 338 3.86 -21.81 -0.05
CA VAL A 338 2.45 -21.51 0.24
C VAL A 338 1.68 -22.78 0.60
N ILE A 339 1.95 -23.89 -0.10
CA ILE A 339 1.32 -25.19 0.18
C ILE A 339 1.77 -25.71 1.55
N ASP A 340 3.07 -25.67 1.83
CA ASP A 340 3.67 -26.19 3.07
C ASP A 340 3.20 -25.41 4.32
N LEU A 341 2.78 -24.15 4.16
CA LEU A 341 2.12 -23.37 5.21
C LEU A 341 0.72 -23.90 5.58
N GLY A 342 0.16 -24.83 4.81
CA GLY A 342 -1.21 -25.33 4.98
C GLY A 342 -2.28 -24.42 4.38
N CYS A 343 -1.92 -23.60 3.38
CA CYS A 343 -2.83 -22.63 2.77
C CYS A 343 -4.09 -23.29 2.17
N LEU A 344 -3.92 -24.43 1.48
CA LEU A 344 -5.01 -25.14 0.81
C LEU A 344 -6.10 -25.58 1.80
N GLN A 345 -5.71 -26.06 2.99
CA GLN A 345 -6.65 -26.47 4.04
C GLN A 345 -7.41 -25.29 4.65
N GLN A 346 -6.84 -24.08 4.62
CA GLN A 346 -7.54 -22.86 5.08
C GLN A 346 -8.46 -22.28 4.00
N LEU A 347 -8.22 -22.56 2.71
CA LEU A 347 -9.05 -22.07 1.61
C LEU A 347 -10.43 -22.72 1.59
N VAL A 348 -10.54 -24.03 1.87
CA VAL A 348 -11.82 -24.75 1.89
C VAL A 348 -12.85 -24.06 2.80
N PRO A 349 -12.62 -23.91 4.13
CA PRO A 349 -13.60 -23.28 5.01
C PRO A 349 -13.83 -21.80 4.68
N LEU A 350 -12.84 -21.10 4.12
CA LEU A 350 -12.99 -19.72 3.68
C LEU A 350 -13.96 -19.60 2.50
N MET A 351 -13.80 -20.47 1.50
CA MET A 351 -14.65 -20.51 0.31
C MET A 351 -16.07 -20.96 0.63
N GLU A 352 -16.25 -21.92 1.54
CA GLU A 352 -17.58 -22.36 1.96
C GLU A 352 -18.35 -21.29 2.75
N LYS A 353 -17.64 -20.49 3.56
CA LYS A 353 -18.26 -19.48 4.44
C LYS A 353 -18.49 -18.13 3.77
N THR A 354 -17.61 -17.74 2.83
CA THR A 354 -17.64 -16.38 2.28
C THR A 354 -18.86 -16.14 1.39
N LYS A 355 -19.50 -14.99 1.57
CA LYS A 355 -20.53 -14.48 0.66
C LYS A 355 -19.98 -13.43 -0.31
N SER A 356 -18.72 -13.02 -0.12
CA SER A 356 -18.07 -12.00 -0.92
C SER A 356 -17.51 -12.61 -2.19
N SER A 357 -18.12 -12.25 -3.33
CA SER A 357 -17.62 -12.60 -4.66
C SER A 357 -16.15 -12.15 -4.86
N SER A 358 -15.77 -10.99 -4.31
CA SER A 358 -14.39 -10.50 -4.41
C SER A 358 -13.40 -11.46 -3.74
N ILE A 359 -13.74 -11.95 -2.54
CA ILE A 359 -12.92 -12.94 -1.82
C ILE A 359 -12.91 -14.27 -2.59
N MET A 360 -14.06 -14.74 -3.06
CA MET A 360 -14.16 -15.98 -3.84
C MET A 360 -13.28 -15.94 -5.09
N LYS A 361 -13.29 -14.81 -5.81
CA LYS A 361 -12.45 -14.56 -6.97
C LYS A 361 -10.96 -14.63 -6.61
N GLU A 362 -10.52 -13.99 -5.52
CA GLU A 362 -9.12 -14.04 -5.07
C GLU A 362 -8.71 -15.46 -4.63
N CYS A 363 -9.61 -16.24 -4.01
CA CYS A 363 -9.36 -17.66 -3.70
C CYS A 363 -9.13 -18.46 -4.98
N CYS A 364 -10.00 -18.34 -5.98
CA CYS A 364 -9.86 -19.04 -7.26
C CYS A 364 -8.56 -18.64 -7.97
N TRP A 365 -8.23 -17.35 -7.94
CA TRP A 365 -7.00 -16.81 -8.52
C TRP A 365 -5.74 -17.35 -7.83
N LEU A 366 -5.74 -17.49 -6.49
CA LEU A 366 -4.63 -18.13 -5.78
C LEU A 366 -4.50 -19.61 -6.16
N ILE A 367 -5.61 -20.35 -6.19
CA ILE A 367 -5.60 -21.77 -6.55
C ILE A 367 -5.13 -21.99 -7.99
N SER A 368 -5.55 -21.13 -8.93
CA SER A 368 -5.13 -21.25 -10.33
C SER A 368 -3.62 -21.07 -10.52
N ASN A 369 -2.96 -20.24 -9.70
CA ASN A 369 -1.51 -20.09 -9.69
C ASN A 369 -0.80 -21.32 -9.11
N ILE A 370 -1.36 -21.91 -8.05
CA ILE A 370 -0.82 -23.15 -7.47
C ILE A 370 -0.90 -24.29 -8.50
N ILE A 371 -2.03 -24.42 -9.21
CA ILE A 371 -2.23 -25.43 -10.25
C ILE A 371 -1.29 -25.23 -11.45
N ALA A 372 -0.88 -23.99 -11.75
CA ALA A 372 0.08 -23.72 -12.83
C ALA A 372 1.48 -24.30 -12.56
N GLY A 373 1.76 -24.71 -11.32
CA GLY A 373 3.02 -25.32 -10.91
C GLY A 373 3.16 -26.80 -11.30
N THR A 374 3.94 -27.54 -10.52
CA THR A 374 4.29 -28.95 -10.81
C THR A 374 3.11 -29.90 -10.60
N GLN A 375 3.21 -31.11 -11.16
CA GLN A 375 2.20 -32.15 -10.93
C GLN A 375 1.99 -32.51 -9.45
N LYS A 376 3.02 -32.36 -8.60
CA LYS A 376 2.89 -32.56 -7.14
C LYS A 376 2.05 -31.45 -6.50
N GLN A 377 2.18 -30.22 -6.99
CA GLN A 377 1.41 -29.08 -6.51
C GLN A 377 -0.04 -29.17 -6.96
N ILE A 378 -0.27 -29.59 -8.22
CA ILE A 378 -1.61 -29.97 -8.70
C ILE A 378 -2.22 -31.05 -7.81
N GLN A 379 -1.46 -32.11 -7.52
CA GLN A 379 -1.92 -33.20 -6.66
C GLN A 379 -2.33 -32.72 -5.26
N SER A 380 -1.58 -31.76 -4.69
CA SER A 380 -1.90 -31.16 -3.39
C SER A 380 -3.27 -30.45 -3.38
N VAL A 381 -3.64 -29.81 -4.50
CA VAL A 381 -4.95 -29.15 -4.66
C VAL A 381 -6.08 -30.19 -4.73
N LEU A 382 -5.85 -31.31 -5.43
CA LEU A 382 -6.82 -32.42 -5.50
C LEU A 382 -7.03 -33.06 -4.13
N GLU A 383 -5.95 -33.34 -3.40
CA GLU A 383 -5.98 -33.93 -2.06
C GLU A 383 -6.62 -33.01 -1.02
N ALA A 384 -6.56 -31.70 -1.23
CA ALA A 384 -7.27 -30.71 -0.42
C ALA A 384 -8.78 -30.60 -0.74
N ASN A 385 -9.30 -31.39 -1.69
CA ASN A 385 -10.70 -31.38 -2.12
C ASN A 385 -11.20 -30.01 -2.61
N LEU A 386 -10.33 -29.22 -3.25
CA LEU A 386 -10.68 -27.90 -3.79
C LEU A 386 -11.33 -27.99 -5.18
N LEU A 387 -11.13 -29.10 -5.90
CA LEU A 387 -11.62 -29.27 -7.27
C LEU A 387 -13.16 -29.21 -7.38
N PRO A 388 -13.96 -29.88 -6.52
CA PRO A 388 -15.42 -29.76 -6.59
C PRO A 388 -15.90 -28.32 -6.38
N LEU A 389 -15.26 -27.56 -5.48
CA LEU A 389 -15.58 -26.15 -5.23
C LEU A 389 -15.32 -25.30 -6.47
N ILE A 390 -14.17 -25.51 -7.15
CA ILE A 390 -13.82 -24.79 -8.38
C ILE A 390 -14.82 -25.10 -9.49
N ILE A 391 -15.21 -26.36 -9.68
CA ILE A 391 -16.19 -26.76 -10.70
C ILE A 391 -17.56 -26.15 -10.40
N ASN A 392 -17.99 -26.13 -9.14
CA ASN A 392 -19.23 -25.48 -8.75
C ASN A 392 -19.20 -23.97 -9.05
N ILE A 393 -18.09 -23.29 -8.73
CA ILE A 393 -17.91 -21.87 -9.03
C ILE A 393 -17.91 -21.60 -10.54
N LEU A 394 -17.33 -22.49 -11.36
CA LEU A 394 -17.40 -22.38 -12.81
C LEU A 394 -18.87 -22.44 -13.31
N LYS A 395 -19.72 -23.27 -12.68
CA LYS A 395 -21.12 -23.44 -13.08
C LYS A 395 -22.01 -22.29 -12.62
N SER A 396 -21.89 -21.86 -11.37
CA SER A 396 -22.86 -20.96 -10.73
C SER A 396 -22.29 -19.66 -10.17
N GLY A 397 -20.98 -19.45 -10.24
CA GLY A 397 -20.33 -18.21 -9.80
C GLY A 397 -20.63 -17.03 -10.73
N ASP A 398 -20.30 -15.82 -10.29
CA ASP A 398 -20.34 -14.67 -11.20
C ASP A 398 -19.23 -14.75 -12.27
N HIS A 399 -19.33 -13.90 -13.29
CA HIS A 399 -18.39 -13.92 -14.42
C HIS A 399 -16.92 -13.77 -14.00
N LYS A 400 -16.61 -13.04 -12.93
CA LYS A 400 -15.23 -12.87 -12.46
C LYS A 400 -14.72 -14.15 -11.79
N CYS A 401 -15.55 -14.78 -10.97
CA CYS A 401 -15.23 -16.04 -10.32
C CYS A 401 -15.13 -17.19 -11.33
N GLN A 402 -16.07 -17.27 -12.28
CA GLN A 402 -16.05 -18.25 -13.37
C GLN A 402 -14.79 -18.12 -14.22
N PHE A 403 -14.35 -16.89 -14.52
CA PHE A 403 -13.13 -16.66 -15.27
C PHE A 403 -11.90 -17.25 -14.56
N GLU A 404 -11.73 -16.98 -13.27
CA GLU A 404 -10.60 -17.55 -12.50
C GLU A 404 -10.71 -19.07 -12.33
N ALA A 405 -11.93 -19.60 -12.13
CA ALA A 405 -12.16 -21.04 -12.08
C ALA A 405 -11.82 -21.73 -13.42
N SER A 406 -12.10 -21.08 -14.55
CA SER A 406 -11.75 -21.58 -15.88
C SER A 406 -10.24 -21.65 -16.08
N TRP A 407 -9.50 -20.68 -15.54
CA TRP A 407 -8.03 -20.68 -15.54
C TRP A 407 -7.47 -21.84 -14.73
N ALA A 408 -8.02 -22.08 -13.54
CA ALA A 408 -7.61 -23.22 -12.71
C ALA A 408 -7.75 -24.55 -13.47
N LEU A 409 -8.90 -24.79 -14.12
CA LEU A 409 -9.14 -26.02 -14.86
C LEU A 409 -8.30 -26.12 -16.14
N SER A 410 -8.09 -25.01 -16.84
CA SER A 410 -7.22 -24.94 -18.01
C SER A 410 -5.76 -25.26 -17.65
N ASN A 411 -5.26 -24.71 -16.54
CA ASN A 411 -3.92 -25.01 -16.03
C ASN A 411 -3.81 -26.48 -15.63
N LEU A 412 -4.85 -27.05 -15.01
CA LEU A 412 -4.87 -28.47 -14.63
C LEU A 412 -4.85 -29.38 -15.86
N ALA A 413 -5.65 -29.07 -16.89
CA ALA A 413 -5.68 -29.82 -18.14
C ALA A 413 -4.32 -29.78 -18.88
N GLN A 414 -3.61 -28.64 -18.81
CA GLN A 414 -2.32 -28.48 -19.46
C GLN A 414 -1.17 -29.09 -18.65
N GLY A 415 -1.14 -28.89 -17.33
CA GLY A 415 -0.02 -29.29 -16.45
C GLY A 415 -0.16 -30.67 -15.82
N GLY A 416 -1.39 -31.18 -15.70
CA GLY A 416 -1.71 -32.44 -15.02
C GLY A 416 -1.28 -33.68 -15.80
N ASN A 417 -1.06 -34.78 -15.08
CA ASN A 417 -0.91 -36.10 -15.69
C ASN A 417 -2.29 -36.73 -16.01
N ALA A 418 -2.29 -37.87 -16.71
CA ALA A 418 -3.51 -38.55 -17.13
C ALA A 418 -4.49 -38.84 -15.97
N ARG A 419 -3.99 -39.25 -14.79
CA ARG A 419 -4.85 -39.53 -13.62
C ARG A 419 -5.51 -38.27 -13.09
N GLN A 420 -4.76 -37.17 -13.04
CA GLN A 420 -5.26 -35.87 -12.57
C GLN A 420 -6.31 -35.30 -13.53
N ILE A 421 -6.10 -35.47 -14.84
CA ILE A 421 -7.07 -35.07 -15.87
C ILE A 421 -8.35 -35.91 -15.77
N VAL A 422 -8.22 -37.23 -15.56
CA VAL A 422 -9.39 -38.12 -15.36
C VAL A 422 -10.17 -37.70 -14.10
N ALA A 423 -9.49 -37.43 -12.99
CA ALA A 423 -10.15 -36.94 -11.77
C ALA A 423 -10.96 -35.64 -12.02
N MET A 424 -10.42 -34.71 -12.83
CA MET A 424 -11.16 -33.51 -13.26
C MET A 424 -12.40 -33.85 -14.09
N MET A 425 -12.32 -34.83 -14.98
CA MET A 425 -13.46 -35.24 -15.80
C MET A 425 -14.55 -35.93 -14.96
N GLU A 426 -14.17 -36.84 -14.06
CA GLU A 426 -15.10 -37.57 -13.20
C GLU A 426 -15.89 -36.63 -12.26
N GLU A 427 -15.21 -35.66 -11.64
CA GLU A 427 -15.87 -34.65 -10.81
C GLU A 427 -16.82 -33.75 -11.60
N ASN A 428 -16.52 -33.47 -12.87
CA ASN A 428 -17.41 -32.66 -13.72
C ASN A 428 -18.70 -33.43 -14.11
N VAL A 429 -18.61 -34.75 -14.23
CA VAL A 429 -19.73 -35.66 -14.56
C VAL A 429 -20.65 -35.91 -13.36
N ASN A 430 -20.11 -35.92 -12.13
CA ASN A 430 -20.86 -36.27 -10.91
C ASN A 430 -21.73 -35.14 -10.30
N ILE A 431 -21.84 -33.98 -10.94
CA ILE A 431 -22.69 -32.88 -10.46
C ILE A 431 -23.99 -32.87 -11.28
N PRO A 432 -25.17 -33.11 -10.66
CA PRO A 432 -26.44 -33.29 -11.38
C PRO A 432 -26.78 -32.09 -12.28
N VAL A 433 -27.20 -32.40 -13.51
CA VAL A 433 -27.64 -31.44 -14.55
C VAL A 433 -29.08 -30.93 -14.28
N GLU A 434 -29.52 -30.91 -13.03
CA GLU A 434 -30.93 -30.65 -12.71
C GLU A 434 -31.35 -29.17 -12.73
N ASN A 435 -30.48 -28.24 -13.15
CA ASN A 435 -30.86 -26.82 -13.35
C ASN A 435 -30.16 -26.17 -14.55
N MET A 436 -30.06 -26.86 -15.70
CA MET A 436 -29.77 -26.19 -16.98
C MET A 436 -31.04 -25.66 -17.64
#